data_AF-A0A835UFQ9-F1
#
_entry.id   AF-A0A835UFQ9-F1
#
_cell.length_a   1.000
_cell.length_b   1.000
_cell.length_c   1.000
_cell.angle_alpha   90.00
_cell.angle_beta   90.00
_cell.angle_gamma   90.00
#
_symmetry.space_group_name_H-M   'P 1'
#
loop_
_entity.id
_entity.type
_entity.pdbx_description
1 polymer ?
#
loop_
_entity_poly.entity_id
_entity_poly.type
_entity_poly.pdbx_seq_one_letter_code
_entity_poly.pdbx_strand_id
1 'polypeptide(L)'
;MVAILLETNGADPQDLQQRWNHLQFNLFSILNCSAVLVFGTTLYVMMRKQPVYLVVYACNRPAANLQFRYSQFMDHTRLSGNFSELVVEFQGKVLERSGLDEQSYLPDAMHYLPHPRPSMAAAREEPEQFVFGAPDNLFCDTGIKSKDIGALVVNCSLFNPNPLFLP
;
A
#
# COMPACT_ATOMS: atom_id res chain seq x y z
N MET A 1 15.54 -42.72 -37.40
CA MET A 1 15.48 -44.20 -37.37
C MET A 1 16.28 -44.84 -38.51
N VAL A 2 16.32 -44.27 -39.72
CA VAL A 2 17.09 -44.82 -40.86
C VAL A 2 18.61 -44.64 -40.75
N ALA A 3 19.10 -43.54 -40.14
CA ALA A 3 20.54 -43.30 -39.98
C ALA A 3 21.23 -44.24 -38.96
N ILE A 4 20.50 -44.71 -37.95
CA ILE A 4 21.03 -45.62 -36.92
C ILE A 4 21.20 -47.04 -37.48
N LEU A 5 20.39 -47.43 -38.47
CA LEU A 5 20.44 -48.75 -39.10
C LEU A 5 21.56 -48.91 -40.14
N LEU A 6 22.10 -47.80 -40.66
CA LEU A 6 23.17 -47.81 -41.67
C LEU A 6 24.58 -47.95 -41.07
N GLU A 7 24.78 -47.56 -39.81
CA GLU A 7 26.08 -47.69 -39.11
C GLU A 7 26.30 -49.05 -38.42
N THR A 8 25.28 -49.91 -38.33
CA THR A 8 25.34 -51.16 -37.56
C THR A 8 25.95 -52.35 -38.31
N ASN A 9 26.32 -52.20 -39.60
CA ASN A 9 26.74 -53.33 -40.43
C ASN A 9 28.21 -53.78 -40.22
N GLY A 10 28.87 -53.31 -39.16
CA GLY A 10 30.25 -53.70 -38.82
C GLY A 10 30.70 -53.43 -37.38
N ALA A 11 29.76 -53.13 -36.46
CA ALA A 11 30.09 -52.80 -35.07
C ALA A 11 30.07 -54.04 -34.17
N ASP A 12 31.08 -54.20 -33.31
CA ASP A 12 31.22 -55.31 -32.36
C ASP A 12 30.01 -55.34 -31.39
N PRO A 13 29.46 -56.52 -31.02
CA PRO A 13 28.30 -56.61 -30.14
C PRO A 13 28.50 -55.91 -28.78
N GLN A 14 29.75 -55.84 -28.30
CA GLN A 14 30.08 -55.13 -27.06
C GLN A 14 29.99 -53.61 -27.23
N ASP A 15 30.42 -53.07 -28.37
CA ASP A 15 30.30 -51.64 -28.70
C ASP A 15 28.84 -51.19 -28.83
N LEU A 16 27.98 -52.04 -29.41
CA LEU A 16 26.54 -51.78 -29.50
C LEU A 16 25.88 -51.77 -28.12
N GLN A 17 26.25 -52.72 -27.25
CA GLN A 17 25.79 -52.79 -25.86
C GLN A 17 26.20 -51.53 -25.07
N GLN A 18 27.45 -51.07 -25.27
CA GLN A 18 27.99 -49.89 -24.58
C GLN A 18 27.29 -48.60 -25.03
N ARG A 19 27.06 -48.43 -26.35
CA ARG A 19 26.31 -47.31 -26.91
C ARG A 19 24.86 -47.28 -26.43
N TRP A 20 24.20 -48.45 -26.37
CA TRP A 20 22.83 -48.58 -25.86
C TRP A 20 22.73 -48.15 -24.38
N ASN A 21 23.65 -48.60 -23.54
CA ASN A 21 23.71 -48.23 -22.12
C ASN A 21 23.97 -46.73 -21.94
N HIS A 22 24.87 -46.13 -22.73
CA HIS A 22 25.10 -44.68 -22.72
C HIS A 22 23.86 -43.89 -23.13
N LEU A 23 23.13 -44.37 -24.15
CA LEU A 23 21.90 -43.72 -24.61
C LEU A 23 20.82 -43.76 -23.53
N GLN A 24 20.63 -44.92 -22.89
CA GLN A 24 19.67 -45.08 -21.79
C GLN A 24 20.04 -44.20 -20.59
N PHE A 25 21.31 -44.21 -20.16
CA PHE A 25 21.76 -43.42 -19.01
C PHE A 25 21.63 -41.91 -19.24
N ASN A 26 21.92 -41.44 -20.45
CA ASN A 26 21.68 -40.05 -20.86
C ASN A 26 20.19 -39.71 -20.85
N LEU A 27 19.33 -40.61 -21.35
CA LEU A 27 17.88 -40.41 -21.34
C LEU A 27 17.33 -40.33 -19.91
N PHE A 28 17.74 -41.24 -19.02
CA PHE A 28 17.36 -41.19 -17.60
C PHE A 28 17.88 -39.92 -16.93
N SER A 29 19.12 -39.51 -17.18
CA SER A 29 19.68 -38.28 -16.60
C SER A 29 18.92 -37.04 -17.09
N ILE A 30 18.61 -36.95 -18.38
CA ILE A 30 17.83 -35.84 -18.96
C ILE A 30 16.41 -35.82 -18.38
N LEU A 31 15.77 -36.98 -18.24
CA LEU A 31 14.41 -37.08 -17.68
C LEU A 31 14.38 -36.68 -16.19
N ASN A 32 15.37 -37.12 -15.40
CA ASN A 32 15.48 -36.74 -13.99
C ASN A 32 15.79 -35.25 -13.83
N CYS A 33 16.76 -34.72 -14.57
CA CYS A 33 17.09 -33.29 -14.52
C CYS A 33 15.91 -32.42 -14.95
N SER A 34 15.19 -32.79 -16.01
CA SER A 34 14.00 -32.06 -16.44
C SER A 34 12.86 -32.17 -15.41
N ALA A 35 12.63 -33.34 -14.81
CA ALA A 35 11.65 -33.52 -13.74
C ALA A 35 11.97 -32.64 -12.52
N VAL A 36 13.23 -32.61 -12.08
CA VAL A 36 13.70 -31.75 -10.98
C VAL A 36 13.52 -30.27 -11.32
N LEU A 37 13.86 -29.86 -12.54
CA LEU A 37 13.68 -28.47 -12.99
C LEU A 37 12.20 -28.07 -13.03
N VAL A 38 11.33 -28.91 -13.60
CA VAL A 38 9.88 -28.63 -13.67
C VAL A 38 9.26 -28.61 -12.28
N PHE A 39 9.61 -29.57 -11.42
CA PHE A 39 9.12 -29.61 -10.05
C PHE A 39 9.62 -28.42 -9.23
N GLY A 40 10.91 -28.11 -9.30
CA GLY A 40 11.51 -26.97 -8.62
C GLY A 40 10.94 -25.62 -9.06
N THR A 41 10.76 -25.43 -10.37
CA THR A 41 10.14 -24.20 -10.92
C THR A 41 8.67 -24.08 -10.52
N THR A 42 7.91 -25.18 -10.54
CA THR A 42 6.51 -25.20 -10.10
C THR A 42 6.40 -24.83 -8.62
N LEU A 43 7.20 -25.45 -7.75
CA LEU A 43 7.24 -25.11 -6.33
C LEU A 43 7.64 -23.65 -6.12
N TYR A 44 8.65 -23.15 -6.83
CA TYR A 44 9.05 -21.75 -6.76
C TYR A 44 7.91 -20.79 -7.16
N VAL A 45 7.17 -21.09 -8.22
CA VAL A 45 6.04 -20.28 -8.70
C VAL A 45 4.83 -20.35 -7.75
N MET A 46 4.62 -21.48 -7.08
CA MET A 46 3.55 -21.62 -6.09
C MET A 46 3.89 -20.97 -4.75
N MET A 47 5.17 -21.03 -4.34
CA MET A 47 5.63 -20.49 -3.06
C MET A 47 5.99 -19.00 -3.12
N ARG A 48 6.23 -18.44 -4.30
CA ARG A 48 6.46 -16.99 -4.42
C ARG A 48 5.22 -16.24 -3.97
N LYS A 49 5.41 -15.29 -3.05
CA LYS A 49 4.36 -14.34 -2.70
C LYS A 49 4.03 -13.51 -3.92
N GLN A 50 2.74 -13.33 -4.20
CA GLN A 50 2.31 -12.40 -5.24
C GLN A 50 2.62 -10.97 -4.75
N PRO A 51 3.40 -10.19 -5.49
CA PRO A 51 3.69 -8.81 -5.11
C PRO A 51 2.41 -7.97 -5.20
N VAL A 52 2.18 -7.13 -4.19
CA VAL A 52 1.10 -6.14 -4.17
C VAL A 52 1.71 -4.80 -4.54
N TYR A 53 1.13 -4.13 -5.53
CA TYR A 53 1.62 -2.85 -6.04
C TYR A 53 0.63 -1.73 -5.74
N LEU A 54 1.17 -0.57 -5.36
CA LEU A 54 0.44 0.68 -5.38
C LEU A 54 0.41 1.19 -6.83
N VAL A 55 -0.75 1.11 -7.47
CA VAL A 55 -0.90 1.54 -8.88
C VAL A 55 -1.20 3.02 -8.98
N VAL A 56 -1.96 3.56 -8.02
CA VAL A 56 -2.40 4.96 -7.98
C VAL A 56 -2.51 5.41 -6.54
N TYR A 57 -2.27 6.69 -6.30
CA TYR A 57 -2.56 7.35 -5.03
C TYR A 57 -3.26 8.68 -5.30
N ALA A 58 -4.10 9.10 -4.37
CA ALA A 58 -4.70 10.43 -4.35
C ALA A 58 -4.66 10.96 -2.92
N CYS A 59 -4.47 12.26 -2.77
CA CYS A 59 -4.48 12.95 -1.50
C CYS A 59 -5.47 14.10 -1.60
N ASN A 60 -6.35 14.25 -0.60
CA ASN A 60 -7.20 15.42 -0.49
C ASN A 60 -6.45 16.52 0.28
N ARG A 61 -6.39 17.74 -0.29
CA ARG A 61 -5.82 18.91 0.37
C ARG A 61 -6.98 19.76 0.90
N PRO A 62 -7.00 20.10 2.20
CA PRO A 62 -8.03 20.97 2.75
C PRO A 62 -8.02 22.36 2.09
N ALA A 63 -9.15 23.05 2.15
CA ALA A 63 -9.27 24.41 1.63
C ALA A 63 -8.31 25.38 2.35
N ALA A 64 -7.81 26.38 1.63
CA ALA A 64 -6.78 27.29 2.13
C ALA A 64 -7.20 28.10 3.38
N ASN A 65 -8.51 28.31 3.59
CA ASN A 65 -9.04 28.96 4.77
C ASN A 65 -8.90 28.12 6.06
N LEU A 66 -8.65 26.81 5.94
CA LEU A 66 -8.43 25.93 7.09
C LEU A 66 -6.95 25.88 7.51
N GLN A 67 -6.05 26.53 6.77
CA GLN A 67 -4.64 26.61 7.12
C GLN A 67 -4.48 27.38 8.44
N PHE A 68 -3.63 26.87 9.33
CA PHE A 68 -3.51 27.37 10.68
C PHE A 68 -2.04 27.58 11.06
N ARG A 69 -1.64 28.84 11.20
CA ARG A 69 -0.26 29.24 11.52
C ARG A 69 0.07 29.09 12.98
N TYR A 70 1.35 29.02 13.31
CA TYR A 70 1.83 28.87 14.68
C TYR A 70 1.47 30.06 15.54
N SER A 71 1.64 31.28 15.02
CA SER A 71 1.23 32.49 15.75
C SER A 71 -0.27 32.47 16.06
N GLN A 72 -1.09 32.08 15.08
CA GLN A 72 -2.54 31.96 15.26
C GLN A 72 -2.88 30.90 16.32
N PHE A 73 -2.21 29.75 16.31
CA PHE A 73 -2.38 28.72 17.32
C PHE A 73 -2.03 29.21 18.72
N MET A 74 -0.90 29.90 18.87
CA MET A 74 -0.46 30.42 20.15
C MET A 74 -1.41 31.50 20.67
N ASP A 75 -1.89 32.39 19.80
CA ASP A 75 -2.83 33.44 20.15
C ASP A 75 -4.20 32.86 20.53
N HIS A 76 -4.73 31.93 19.74
CA HIS A 76 -6.00 31.25 20.04
C HIS A 76 -5.93 30.50 21.38
N THR A 77 -4.82 29.79 21.64
CA THR A 77 -4.62 29.08 22.89
C THR A 77 -4.63 30.03 24.09
N ARG A 78 -3.92 31.16 24.01
CA ARG A 78 -3.94 32.18 25.08
C ARG A 78 -5.33 32.80 25.26
N LEU A 79 -5.98 33.18 24.16
CA LEU A 79 -7.31 33.79 24.17
C LEU A 79 -8.38 32.84 24.71
N SER A 80 -8.21 31.54 24.55
CA SER A 80 -9.13 30.55 25.10
C SER A 80 -9.17 30.54 26.63
N GLY A 81 -8.15 31.07 27.32
CA GLY A 81 -8.11 31.11 28.79
C GLY A 81 -8.11 29.74 29.48
N ASN A 82 -8.05 28.64 28.72
CA ASN A 82 -8.14 27.27 29.24
C ASN A 82 -6.79 26.74 29.77
N PHE A 83 -5.70 27.44 29.50
CA PHE A 83 -4.34 27.00 29.79
C PHE A 83 -3.58 28.09 30.56
N SER A 84 -2.74 27.67 31.49
CA SER A 84 -1.80 28.58 32.16
C SER A 84 -0.67 28.98 31.21
N GLU A 85 -0.03 30.13 31.44
CA GLU A 85 1.07 30.59 30.56
C GLU A 85 2.21 29.58 30.47
N LEU A 86 2.50 28.83 31.54
CA LEU A 86 3.49 27.75 31.53
C LEU A 86 3.13 26.62 30.53
N VAL A 87 1.85 26.28 30.43
CA VAL A 87 1.37 25.26 29.48
C VAL A 87 1.40 25.80 28.06
N VAL A 88 1.04 27.06 27.87
CA VAL A 88 1.14 27.74 26.58
C VAL A 88 2.59 27.75 26.10
N GLU A 89 3.54 28.20 26.91
CA GLU A 89 4.97 28.17 26.56
C GLU A 89 5.47 26.76 26.23
N PHE A 90 5.01 25.75 26.97
CA PHE A 90 5.35 24.37 26.66
C PHE A 90 4.81 23.93 25.29
N GLN A 91 3.55 24.24 24.97
CA GLN A 91 2.97 23.96 23.66
C GLN A 91 3.74 24.64 22.53
N GLY A 92 4.19 25.89 22.72
CA GLY A 92 5.04 26.59 21.76
C GLY A 92 6.36 25.85 21.50
N LYS A 93 7.06 25.41 22.56
CA LYS A 93 8.29 24.61 22.44
C LYS A 93 8.08 23.27 21.75
N VAL A 94 6.91 22.63 21.96
CA VAL A 94 6.52 21.40 21.27
C VAL A 94 6.29 21.69 19.78
N LEU A 95 5.58 22.77 19.46
CA LEU A 95 5.25 23.14 18.09
C LEU A 95 6.52 23.40 17.26
N GLU A 96 7.47 24.16 17.80
CA GLU A 96 8.77 24.44 17.18
C GLU A 96 9.61 23.19 16.88
N ARG A 97 9.37 22.08 17.62
CA ARG A 97 10.14 20.83 17.51
C ARG A 97 9.34 19.68 16.89
N SER A 98 8.09 19.92 16.53
CA SER A 98 7.17 18.91 16.02
C SER A 98 7.46 18.46 14.59
N GLY A 99 8.23 19.27 13.84
CA GLY A 99 8.44 19.06 12.40
C GLY A 99 7.22 19.41 11.55
N LEU A 100 6.18 19.99 12.13
CA LEU A 100 5.08 20.59 11.39
C LEU A 100 5.59 21.86 10.67
N ASP A 101 4.85 22.29 9.64
CA ASP A 101 5.10 23.56 8.97
C ASP A 101 3.94 24.54 9.20
N GLU A 102 4.17 25.79 8.80
CA GLU A 102 3.15 26.85 8.80
C GLU A 102 2.04 26.63 7.74
N GLN A 103 2.07 25.51 7.01
CA GLN A 103 1.07 25.09 6.02
C GLN A 103 0.19 23.96 6.53
N SER A 104 0.24 23.67 7.82
CA SER A 104 -0.65 22.72 8.49
C SER A 104 -2.08 23.26 8.56
N TYR A 105 -3.05 22.36 8.64
CA TYR A 105 -4.48 22.68 8.68
C TYR A 105 -5.11 22.20 9.97
N LEU A 106 -6.14 22.90 10.44
CA LEU A 106 -7.00 22.44 11.53
C LEU A 106 -8.47 22.42 11.09
N PRO A 107 -9.31 21.56 11.69
CA PRO A 107 -10.74 21.52 11.42
C PRO A 107 -11.40 22.87 11.72
N ASP A 108 -12.45 23.25 10.98
CA ASP A 108 -13.13 24.55 11.10
C ASP A 108 -13.52 24.89 12.55
N ALA A 109 -13.96 23.87 13.31
CA ALA A 109 -14.29 23.99 14.73
C ALA A 109 -13.17 24.59 15.60
N MET A 110 -11.91 24.46 15.21
CA MET A 110 -10.74 24.98 15.95
C MET A 110 -10.43 26.45 15.63
N HIS A 111 -11.01 27.03 14.58
CA HIS A 111 -10.78 28.41 14.17
C HIS A 111 -11.65 29.42 14.95
N TYR A 112 -12.62 28.95 15.72
CA TYR A 112 -13.50 29.81 16.52
C TYR A 112 -12.79 30.40 17.74
N LEU A 113 -13.05 31.69 17.97
CA LEU A 113 -12.58 32.46 19.13
C LEU A 113 -13.76 32.85 20.04
N PRO A 114 -13.54 33.01 21.36
CA PRO A 114 -12.29 32.71 22.08
C PRO A 114 -12.06 31.20 22.29
N HIS A 115 -13.10 30.38 22.17
CA HIS A 115 -13.01 28.92 22.34
C HIS A 115 -13.38 28.17 21.07
N PRO A 116 -12.71 27.03 20.80
CA PRO A 116 -13.14 26.07 19.78
C PRO A 116 -14.59 25.64 19.98
N ARG A 117 -15.25 25.26 18.89
CA ARG A 117 -16.64 24.75 18.88
C ARG A 117 -16.72 23.30 18.42
N PRO A 118 -16.13 22.34 19.17
CA PRO A 118 -16.20 20.94 18.79
C PRO A 118 -17.65 20.46 18.89
N SER A 119 -18.09 19.72 17.89
CA SER A 119 -19.38 19.02 17.88
C SER A 119 -19.26 17.74 17.07
N MET A 120 -20.17 16.79 17.28
CA MET A 120 -20.22 15.57 16.46
C MET A 120 -20.45 15.88 14.98
N ALA A 121 -21.19 16.94 14.66
CA ALA A 121 -21.40 17.39 13.29
C ALA A 121 -20.10 17.91 12.67
N ALA A 122 -19.39 18.79 13.37
CA ALA A 122 -18.12 19.33 12.88
C ALA A 122 -17.02 18.26 12.77
N ALA A 123 -16.98 17.30 13.70
CA ALA A 123 -16.03 16.18 13.64
C ALA A 123 -16.35 15.17 12.52
N ARG A 124 -17.59 15.14 12.02
CA ARG A 124 -18.00 14.30 10.89
C ARG A 124 -17.62 14.91 9.53
N GLU A 125 -17.68 16.23 9.42
CA GLU A 125 -17.49 16.95 8.15
C GLU A 125 -16.13 16.66 7.49
N GLU A 126 -15.03 16.70 8.25
CA GLU A 126 -13.68 16.46 7.73
C GLU A 126 -13.50 15.01 7.20
N PRO A 127 -13.83 13.95 7.97
CA PRO A 127 -13.82 12.59 7.44
C PRO A 127 -14.73 12.40 6.22
N GLU A 128 -15.91 13.03 6.14
CA GLU A 128 -16.79 12.93 4.96
C GLU A 128 -16.08 13.45 3.71
N GLN A 129 -15.47 14.64 3.82
CA GLN A 129 -14.71 15.23 2.72
C GLN A 129 -13.53 14.36 2.27
N PHE A 130 -12.85 13.67 3.20
CA PHE A 130 -11.74 12.79 2.85
C PHE A 130 -12.20 11.46 2.23
N VAL A 131 -13.20 10.82 2.84
CA VAL A 131 -13.74 9.51 2.42
C VAL A 131 -14.39 9.60 1.04
N PHE A 132 -15.03 10.72 0.70
CA PHE A 132 -15.64 10.90 -0.62
C PHE A 132 -14.72 11.64 -1.59
N GLY A 133 -14.00 12.68 -1.16
CA GLY A 133 -13.23 13.53 -2.07
C GLY A 133 -11.98 12.87 -2.66
N ALA A 134 -11.18 12.15 -1.87
CA ALA A 134 -9.95 11.53 -2.39
C ALA A 134 -10.24 10.39 -3.38
N PRO A 135 -11.19 9.46 -3.11
CA PRO A 135 -11.53 8.41 -4.06
C PRO A 135 -12.17 8.93 -5.35
N ASP A 136 -13.00 9.98 -5.29
CA ASP A 136 -13.62 10.56 -6.49
C ASP A 136 -12.56 11.05 -7.49
N ASN A 137 -11.53 11.74 -6.99
CA ASN A 137 -10.40 12.18 -7.83
C ASN A 137 -9.65 10.97 -8.42
N LEU A 138 -9.40 9.94 -7.60
CA LEU A 138 -8.72 8.72 -8.03
C LEU A 138 -9.51 7.96 -9.11
N PHE A 139 -10.82 7.83 -8.98
CA PHE A 139 -11.66 7.17 -9.98
C PHE A 139 -11.79 8.00 -11.26
N CYS A 140 -11.87 9.33 -11.15
CA CYS A 140 -11.84 10.22 -12.31
C CYS A 140 -10.54 10.08 -13.10
N ASP A 141 -9.39 10.08 -12.43
CA ASP A 141 -8.07 10.08 -13.07
C ASP A 141 -7.71 8.71 -13.68
N THR A 142 -8.17 7.62 -13.07
CA THR A 142 -7.82 6.25 -13.49
C THR A 142 -8.85 5.57 -14.36
N GLY A 143 -10.11 6.02 -14.30
CA GLY A 143 -11.24 5.32 -14.92
C GLY A 143 -11.58 3.97 -14.28
N ILE A 144 -11.00 3.64 -13.12
CA ILE A 144 -11.34 2.43 -12.36
C ILE A 144 -12.79 2.54 -11.91
N LYS A 145 -13.58 1.51 -12.17
CA LYS A 145 -14.98 1.47 -11.73
C LYS A 145 -15.02 0.92 -10.31
N SER A 146 -15.86 1.51 -9.46
CA SER A 146 -16.05 1.06 -8.07
C SER A 146 -16.35 -0.44 -7.95
N LYS A 147 -17.08 -1.00 -8.93
CA LYS A 147 -17.40 -2.44 -9.02
C LYS A 147 -16.18 -3.37 -9.19
N ASP A 148 -15.05 -2.85 -9.64
CA ASP A 148 -13.82 -3.63 -9.86
C ASP A 148 -12.96 -3.69 -8.57
N ILE A 149 -13.38 -3.02 -7.50
CA ILE A 149 -12.71 -2.99 -6.20
C ILE A 149 -13.22 -4.16 -5.34
N GLY A 150 -12.33 -5.10 -5.03
CA GLY A 150 -12.69 -6.28 -4.23
C GLY A 150 -12.67 -6.07 -2.72
N ALA A 151 -11.98 -5.03 -2.23
CA ALA A 151 -11.88 -4.74 -0.80
C ALA A 151 -11.63 -3.24 -0.57
N LEU A 152 -12.21 -2.71 0.50
CA LEU A 152 -11.99 -1.35 0.98
C LEU A 152 -11.46 -1.41 2.42
N VAL A 153 -10.33 -0.75 2.68
CA VAL A 153 -9.73 -0.65 4.01
C VAL A 153 -9.70 0.83 4.38
N VAL A 154 -10.37 1.19 5.47
CA VAL A 154 -10.42 2.57 5.98
C VAL A 154 -9.82 2.62 7.38
N ASN A 155 -8.97 3.62 7.61
CA ASN A 155 -8.38 3.91 8.91
C ASN A 155 -8.69 5.36 9.29
N CYS A 156 -9.30 5.57 10.44
CA CYS A 156 -9.53 6.89 11.02
C CYS A 156 -9.40 6.78 12.55
N SER A 157 -8.57 7.63 13.15
CA SER A 157 -8.39 7.72 14.60
C SER A 157 -9.08 8.94 15.22
N LEU A 158 -9.42 9.95 14.40
CA LEU A 158 -9.99 11.22 14.85
C LEU A 158 -11.51 11.18 15.00
N PHE A 159 -12.18 10.27 14.30
CA PHE A 159 -13.63 10.14 14.33
C PHE A 159 -14.07 8.68 14.24
N ASN A 160 -14.73 8.18 15.28
CA ASN A 160 -15.20 6.79 15.37
C ASN A 160 -16.69 6.75 15.74
N PRO A 161 -17.60 7.02 14.78
CA PRO A 161 -19.04 7.03 15.05
C PRO A 161 -19.57 5.61 15.24
N ASN A 162 -20.70 5.49 15.95
CA ASN A 162 -21.49 4.27 15.99
C ASN A 162 -22.91 4.57 15.47
N PRO A 163 -23.38 3.94 14.36
CA PRO A 163 -22.66 2.98 13.51
C PRO A 163 -21.47 3.62 12.77
N LEU A 164 -20.58 2.75 12.25
CA LEU A 164 -19.39 3.16 11.51
C LEU A 164 -19.77 3.96 10.24
N PHE A 165 -18.80 4.74 9.78
CA PHE A 165 -18.95 5.72 8.70
C PHE A 165 -19.32 5.10 7.34
N LEU A 166 -18.83 3.90 7.09
CA LEU A 166 -19.15 3.11 5.92
C LEU A 166 -20.02 1.92 6.36
N PRO A 167 -21.00 1.53 5.53
CA PRO A 167 -21.82 0.35 5.77
C PRO A 167 -20.99 -0.94 5.82
#